data_AF-A0A6P1TIX2-F1
#
_entry.id   AF-A0A6P1TIX2-F1
#
_cell.length_a   1.000
_cell.length_b   1.000
_cell.length_c   1.000
_cell.angle_alpha   90.00
_cell.angle_beta   90.00
_cell.angle_gamma   90.00
#
_symmetry.space_group_name_H-M   'P 1'
#
loop_
_entity.id
_entity.type
_entity.pdbx_description
1 polymer ?
#
loop_
_entity_poly.entity_id
_entity_poly.type
_entity_poly.pdbx_seq_one_letter_code
_entity_poly.pdbx_strand_id
1 'polypeptide(L)'
;MNKNKKMIGIVSAVIIILLAIIICGFLFLNQTEKTSGMDADNPGAIDLTGYQNSGDAVIKSASYIYTDDGKIGGYLVTVSSKGYSGNILMDITFDNTGNTVKSITIKEQKESQGYGDKITDNTFLSQFNGITAPVSLKGQVTADTSTANSDEVQTAETGSDSNETMDSETTDVSTADSDTTEDTSSTSETGNIWADGTYEAEEAEFDDQGYKDKVTLTIQDGKMSEVIWDAYNEKGELKSVLSADGIYVMTEHGPTWQEQSIAIANYLLEKQSVDAFSVSEEGITDSVSGASISINDFISLVKECLSKAAPETVVETVENTSDNTADTTDSITSDTTKDSESTTSEVTSTEEDSSTAPGQVDAVSGATVSSTAVVNGINQAHSFIKDFVKNK
;
A
#
# COMPACT_ATOMS: atom_id res chain seq x y z
N MET A 1 33.35 -7.59 -48.38
CA MET A 1 34.22 -7.57 -47.18
C MET A 1 33.76 -6.44 -46.27
N ASN A 2 33.66 -6.73 -44.97
CA ASN A 2 33.36 -5.83 -43.84
C ASN A 2 31.94 -5.26 -43.74
N LYS A 3 31.22 -5.78 -42.74
CA LYS A 3 30.47 -5.06 -41.68
C LYS A 3 29.80 -6.16 -40.85
N ASN A 4 30.33 -6.49 -39.67
CA ASN A 4 29.67 -7.19 -38.55
C ASN A 4 30.68 -7.57 -37.45
N LYS A 5 31.43 -6.60 -36.90
CA LYS A 5 32.32 -6.82 -35.74
C LYS A 5 32.19 -5.76 -34.64
N LYS A 6 31.07 -5.05 -34.53
CA LYS A 6 30.86 -4.03 -33.48
C LYS A 6 29.66 -4.25 -32.55
N MET A 7 29.00 -5.41 -32.59
CA MET A 7 27.77 -5.67 -31.83
C MET A 7 27.86 -6.87 -30.85
N ILE A 8 29.06 -7.28 -30.45
CA ILE A 8 29.26 -8.40 -29.49
C ILE A 8 29.92 -7.92 -28.17
N GLY A 9 30.33 -6.65 -28.08
CA GLY A 9 31.04 -6.12 -26.91
C GLY A 9 30.18 -5.47 -25.81
N ILE A 10 28.86 -5.31 -26.01
CA ILE A 10 28.02 -4.53 -25.07
C ILE A 10 27.04 -5.43 -24.29
N VAL A 11 26.64 -6.58 -24.84
CA VAL A 11 25.70 -7.49 -24.15
C VAL A 11 26.39 -8.33 -23.06
N SER A 12 27.72 -8.52 -23.11
CA SER A 12 28.46 -9.25 -22.07
C SER A 12 28.90 -8.39 -20.87
N ALA A 13 28.75 -7.06 -20.90
CA ALA A 13 29.16 -6.21 -19.77
C ALA A 13 28.05 -6.05 -18.70
N VAL A 14 26.77 -6.14 -19.11
CA VAL A 14 25.63 -5.96 -18.20
C VAL A 14 25.34 -7.23 -17.36
N ILE A 15 25.65 -8.41 -17.88
CA ILE A 15 25.44 -9.68 -17.17
C ILE A 15 26.54 -9.97 -16.13
N ILE A 16 27.74 -9.38 -16.27
CA ILE A 16 28.84 -9.62 -15.33
C ILE A 16 28.70 -8.78 -14.04
N ILE A 17 28.01 -7.64 -14.07
CA ILE A 17 27.77 -6.83 -12.86
C ILE A 17 26.72 -7.48 -11.93
N LEU A 18 25.72 -8.17 -12.49
CA LEU A 18 24.74 -8.91 -11.70
C LEU A 18 25.30 -10.20 -11.05
N LEU A 19 26.38 -10.78 -11.59
CA LEU A 19 27.03 -11.97 -11.03
C LEU A 19 28.02 -11.66 -9.91
N ALA A 20 28.51 -10.42 -9.78
CA ALA A 20 29.43 -10.03 -8.70
C ALA A 20 28.71 -9.80 -7.35
N ILE A 21 27.41 -9.46 -7.37
CA ILE A 21 26.61 -9.24 -6.15
C ILE A 21 26.24 -10.58 -5.47
N ILE A 22 26.15 -11.66 -6.24
CA ILE A 22 25.81 -13.00 -5.70
C ILE A 22 26.98 -13.61 -4.89
N ILE A 23 28.23 -13.22 -5.17
CA ILE A 23 29.40 -13.79 -4.48
C ILE A 23 29.62 -13.19 -3.08
N CYS A 24 29.12 -11.98 -2.81
CA CYS A 24 29.22 -11.39 -1.46
C CYS A 24 28.07 -11.85 -0.53
N GLY A 25 26.93 -12.26 -1.09
CA GLY A 25 25.75 -12.69 -0.33
C GLY A 25 25.74 -14.15 0.14
N PHE A 26 26.68 -15.00 -0.30
CA PHE A 26 26.66 -16.44 0.02
C PHE A 26 27.43 -16.83 1.29
N LEU A 27 27.95 -15.86 2.05
CA LEU A 27 28.80 -16.10 3.23
C LEU A 27 28.13 -15.82 4.60
N PHE A 28 26.81 -15.60 4.63
CA PHE A 28 26.11 -15.22 5.88
C PHE A 28 25.03 -16.22 6.35
N LEU A 29 25.35 -17.52 6.37
CA LEU A 29 24.50 -18.54 7.02
C LEU A 29 25.26 -19.45 7.99
N ASN A 30 26.27 -18.94 8.69
CA ASN A 30 26.75 -19.57 9.94
C ASN A 30 27.72 -18.64 10.68
N GLN A 31 27.29 -17.99 11.77
CA GLN A 31 27.97 -18.18 13.05
C GLN A 31 27.26 -17.52 14.24
N THR A 32 27.28 -18.31 15.31
CA THR A 32 26.99 -18.03 16.72
C THR A 32 27.80 -16.86 17.29
N GLU A 33 27.21 -16.18 18.28
CA GLU A 33 27.80 -15.08 19.04
C GLU A 33 29.30 -15.24 19.36
N LYS A 34 30.11 -14.26 18.96
CA LYS A 34 31.28 -13.84 19.71
C LYS A 34 31.76 -12.44 19.35
N THR A 35 32.12 -11.76 20.43
CA THR A 35 32.61 -10.40 20.61
C THR A 35 33.94 -10.06 19.94
N SER A 36 34.02 -8.80 19.47
CA SER A 36 35.19 -7.90 19.42
C SER A 36 36.38 -8.32 18.55
N GLY A 37 36.49 -7.69 17.39
CA GLY A 37 37.67 -7.67 16.54
C GLY A 37 37.30 -7.08 15.18
N MET A 38 38.09 -6.14 14.66
CA MET A 38 37.88 -5.59 13.33
C MET A 38 38.02 -6.72 12.29
N ASP A 39 36.92 -7.14 11.69
CA ASP A 39 36.86 -8.30 10.81
C ASP A 39 37.64 -8.05 9.51
N ALA A 40 38.76 -8.76 9.35
CA ALA A 40 39.62 -8.68 8.17
C ALA A 40 38.95 -9.20 6.87
N ASP A 41 37.77 -9.82 6.99
CA ASP A 41 37.04 -10.42 5.88
C ASP A 41 35.99 -9.48 5.24
N ASN A 42 35.70 -8.32 5.85
CA ASN A 42 34.85 -7.29 5.25
C ASN A 42 35.36 -5.88 5.60
N PRO A 43 36.30 -5.31 4.82
CA PRO A 43 36.90 -4.01 5.12
C PRO A 43 35.92 -2.82 5.08
N GLY A 44 34.69 -3.05 4.61
CA GLY A 44 33.61 -2.05 4.63
C GLY A 44 32.67 -2.15 5.82
N ALA A 45 32.77 -3.16 6.69
CA ALA A 45 31.79 -3.37 7.76
C ALA A 45 31.67 -2.15 8.69
N ILE A 46 30.44 -1.73 8.95
CA ILE A 46 30.11 -0.63 9.87
C ILE A 46 29.84 -1.25 11.25
N ASP A 47 30.58 -0.79 12.25
CA ASP A 47 30.40 -1.21 13.64
C ASP A 47 29.10 -0.65 14.23
N LEU A 48 28.15 -1.56 14.49
CA LEU A 48 26.85 -1.27 15.09
C LEU A 48 26.93 -1.09 16.61
N THR A 49 28.10 -1.21 17.24
CA THR A 49 28.24 -0.98 18.69
C THR A 49 27.73 0.41 19.06
N GLY A 50 26.76 0.43 19.98
CA GLY A 50 26.08 1.64 20.45
C GLY A 50 24.83 2.01 19.68
N TYR A 51 24.54 1.38 18.53
CA TYR A 51 23.27 1.57 17.84
C TYR A 51 22.16 0.78 18.53
N GLN A 52 21.00 1.41 18.69
CA GLN A 52 19.81 0.78 19.25
C GLN A 52 18.72 0.77 18.19
N ASN A 53 18.23 -0.42 17.85
CA ASN A 53 17.08 -0.55 16.97
C ASN A 53 15.82 -0.05 17.68
N SER A 54 14.92 0.58 16.93
CA SER A 54 13.64 1.06 17.42
C SER A 54 12.54 0.70 16.42
N GLY A 55 11.37 0.29 16.91
CA GLY A 55 10.25 -0.09 16.06
C GLY A 55 10.41 -1.47 15.42
N ASP A 56 9.62 -1.71 14.37
CA ASP A 56 9.47 -3.01 13.70
C ASP A 56 10.50 -3.29 12.61
N ALA A 57 11.39 -2.34 12.32
CA ALA A 57 12.51 -2.48 11.39
C ALA A 57 13.85 -2.53 12.16
N VAL A 58 14.63 -3.58 11.92
CA VAL A 58 15.84 -3.89 12.67
C VAL A 58 17.04 -3.95 11.73
N ILE A 59 18.03 -3.08 11.91
CA ILE A 59 19.32 -3.13 11.22
C ILE A 59 20.07 -4.41 11.67
N LYS A 60 20.39 -5.27 10.70
CA LYS A 60 21.12 -6.53 10.93
C LYS A 60 22.61 -6.38 10.65
N SER A 61 22.96 -5.66 9.61
CA SER A 61 24.34 -5.34 9.26
C SER A 61 24.37 -4.10 8.36
N ALA A 62 25.54 -3.47 8.26
CA ALA A 62 25.79 -2.41 7.31
C ALA A 62 27.25 -2.40 6.87
N SER A 63 27.51 -1.93 5.64
CA SER A 63 28.86 -1.74 5.12
C SER A 63 28.97 -0.52 4.22
N TYR A 64 30.16 0.09 4.20
CA TYR A 64 30.57 1.02 3.17
C TYR A 64 30.84 0.27 1.87
N ILE A 65 30.38 0.85 0.76
CA ILE A 65 30.77 0.48 -0.59
C ILE A 65 31.83 1.48 -1.02
N TYR A 66 33.01 1.00 -1.42
CA TYR A 66 34.09 1.86 -1.89
C TYR A 66 34.17 1.88 -3.42
N THR A 67 34.48 3.04 -3.98
CA THR A 67 34.90 3.20 -5.37
C THR A 67 36.35 2.72 -5.54
N ASP A 68 36.78 2.50 -6.79
CA ASP A 68 38.15 2.05 -7.11
C ASP A 68 39.25 2.97 -6.59
N ASP A 69 38.94 4.26 -6.36
CA ASP A 69 39.85 5.25 -5.77
C ASP A 69 39.82 5.29 -4.23
N GLY A 70 39.14 4.34 -3.59
CA GLY A 70 39.07 4.17 -2.14
C GLY A 70 38.13 5.15 -1.43
N LYS A 71 37.31 5.92 -2.15
CA LYS A 71 36.29 6.79 -1.55
C LYS A 71 35.02 6.02 -1.27
N ILE A 72 34.21 6.53 -0.35
CA ILE A 72 32.87 5.99 -0.12
C ILE A 72 32.02 6.27 -1.36
N GLY A 73 31.65 5.19 -2.07
CA GLY A 73 30.74 5.18 -3.20
C GLY A 73 29.27 4.97 -2.79
N GLY A 74 29.04 4.42 -1.60
CA GLY A 74 27.70 4.19 -1.08
C GLY A 74 27.66 3.40 0.22
N TYR A 75 26.46 2.96 0.59
CA TYR A 75 26.19 2.18 1.78
C TYR A 75 25.32 0.98 1.40
N LEU A 76 25.64 -0.20 1.93
CA LEU A 76 24.76 -1.37 1.90
C LEU A 76 24.26 -1.60 3.33
N VAL A 77 22.95 -1.67 3.51
CA VAL A 77 22.33 -1.92 4.81
C VAL A 77 21.39 -3.11 4.68
N THR A 78 21.58 -4.12 5.51
CA THR A 78 20.66 -5.25 5.63
C THR A 78 19.70 -4.98 6.77
N VAL A 79 18.40 -4.96 6.47
CA VAL A 79 17.33 -4.67 7.43
C VAL A 79 16.36 -5.84 7.48
N SER A 80 15.86 -6.14 8.67
CA SER A 80 14.75 -7.07 8.88
C SER A 80 13.56 -6.28 9.38
N SER A 81 12.51 -6.19 8.56
CA SER A 81 11.26 -5.50 8.91
C SER A 81 10.13 -6.49 9.12
N LYS A 82 9.23 -6.22 10.08
CA LYS A 82 8.02 -7.04 10.26
C LYS A 82 7.03 -6.83 9.11
N GLY A 83 6.80 -7.87 8.30
CA GLY A 83 5.75 -7.97 7.30
C GLY A 83 4.44 -8.54 7.87
N TYR A 84 3.54 -8.97 6.99
CA TYR A 84 2.24 -9.52 7.41
C TYR A 84 2.39 -10.92 8.03
N SER A 85 3.12 -11.81 7.36
CA SER A 85 3.24 -13.23 7.74
C SER A 85 4.56 -13.54 8.44
N GLY A 86 5.53 -12.63 8.36
CA GLY A 86 6.79 -12.76 9.06
C GLY A 86 7.74 -11.61 8.77
N ASN A 87 8.99 -11.78 9.19
CA ASN A 87 9.99 -10.76 8.92
C ASN A 87 10.46 -10.86 7.46
N ILE A 88 10.61 -9.70 6.84
CA ILE A 88 11.19 -9.51 5.51
C ILE A 88 12.62 -9.03 5.72
N LEU A 89 13.59 -9.87 5.32
CA LEU A 89 15.01 -9.52 5.31
C LEU A 89 15.35 -8.93 3.95
N MET A 90 15.89 -7.71 3.93
CA MET A 90 16.18 -6.97 2.70
C MET A 90 17.55 -6.30 2.74
N ASP A 91 18.21 -6.29 1.60
CA ASP A 91 19.43 -5.52 1.34
C ASP A 91 19.04 -4.22 0.63
N ILE A 92 19.45 -3.08 1.18
CA ILE A 92 19.18 -1.75 0.62
C ILE A 92 20.52 -1.05 0.37
N THR A 93 20.73 -0.63 -0.87
CA THR A 93 21.91 0.15 -1.25
C THR A 93 21.54 1.62 -1.36
N PHE A 94 22.34 2.49 -0.75
CA PHE A 94 22.25 3.94 -0.90
C PHE A 94 23.46 4.50 -1.64
N ASP A 95 23.29 5.69 -2.22
CA ASP A 95 24.38 6.47 -2.79
C ASP A 95 25.39 6.93 -1.71
N ASN A 96 26.48 7.57 -2.15
CA ASN A 96 27.52 8.08 -1.24
C ASN A 96 27.03 9.14 -0.24
N THR A 97 25.85 9.72 -0.46
CA THR A 97 25.21 10.64 0.49
C THR A 97 24.31 9.90 1.46
N GLY A 98 24.02 8.62 1.26
CA GLY A 98 23.06 7.88 2.07
C GLY A 98 21.61 8.30 1.86
N ASN A 99 21.31 9.26 0.98
CA ASN A 99 19.95 9.80 0.81
C ASN A 99 19.19 9.15 -0.35
N THR A 100 19.89 8.74 -1.39
CA THR A 100 19.25 8.16 -2.58
C THR A 100 19.33 6.66 -2.54
N VAL A 101 18.19 5.97 -2.58
CA VAL A 101 18.15 4.51 -2.73
C VAL A 101 18.62 4.17 -4.15
N LYS A 102 19.57 3.24 -4.26
CA LYS A 102 20.11 2.74 -5.53
C LYS A 102 19.52 1.41 -5.95
N SER A 103 19.26 0.54 -4.97
CA SER A 103 18.67 -0.77 -5.19
C SER A 103 18.12 -1.31 -3.88
N ILE A 104 17.08 -2.13 -4.00
CA ILE A 104 16.58 -2.98 -2.92
C ILE A 104 16.54 -4.44 -3.41
N THR A 105 16.81 -5.38 -2.52
CA THR A 105 16.69 -6.81 -2.79
C THR A 105 16.11 -7.51 -1.57
N ILE A 106 14.99 -8.21 -1.75
CA ILE A 106 14.42 -9.07 -0.71
C ILE A 106 15.22 -10.38 -0.67
N LYS A 107 15.79 -10.70 0.49
CA LYS A 107 16.66 -11.86 0.73
C LYS A 107 15.88 -13.05 1.26
N GLU A 108 15.04 -12.79 2.25
CA GLU A 108 14.20 -13.78 2.91
C GLU A 108 12.86 -13.13 3.25
N GLN A 109 11.78 -13.87 3.09
CA GLN A 109 10.43 -13.45 3.43
C GLN A 109 9.57 -14.70 3.69
N LYS A 110 8.48 -14.53 4.44
CA LYS A 110 7.51 -15.59 4.72
C LYS A 110 6.07 -15.17 4.42
N GLU A 111 5.92 -14.11 3.65
CA GLU A 111 4.64 -13.58 3.19
C GLU A 111 3.87 -14.62 2.39
N SER A 112 2.55 -14.57 2.53
CA SER A 112 1.65 -15.53 1.90
C SER A 112 1.66 -15.39 0.37
N GLN A 113 1.77 -16.53 -0.32
CA GLN A 113 1.75 -16.58 -1.79
C GLN A 113 0.49 -15.90 -2.37
N GLY A 114 0.67 -15.08 -3.41
CA GLY A 114 -0.42 -14.38 -4.09
C GLY A 114 -0.85 -13.06 -3.42
N TYR A 115 -0.36 -12.80 -2.21
CA TYR A 115 -0.51 -11.55 -1.48
C TYR A 115 0.87 -10.87 -1.36
N GLY A 116 1.46 -10.95 -0.16
CA GLY A 116 2.67 -10.23 0.23
C GLY A 116 3.96 -10.67 -0.44
N ASP A 117 4.01 -11.88 -1.01
CA ASP A 117 5.20 -12.38 -1.73
C ASP A 117 5.59 -11.54 -2.95
N LYS A 118 4.60 -10.85 -3.54
CA LYS A 118 4.76 -9.91 -4.65
C LYS A 118 5.67 -8.71 -4.34
N ILE A 119 6.04 -8.47 -3.07
CA ILE A 119 7.11 -7.50 -2.76
C ILE A 119 8.47 -7.90 -3.37
N THR A 120 8.62 -9.16 -3.81
CA THR A 120 9.82 -9.62 -4.53
C THR A 120 9.79 -9.27 -6.02
N ASP A 121 8.66 -8.78 -6.54
CA ASP A 121 8.50 -8.46 -7.95
C ASP A 121 9.31 -7.21 -8.33
N ASN A 122 10.01 -7.30 -9.46
CA ASN A 122 10.84 -6.21 -9.95
C ASN A 122 10.03 -4.94 -10.28
N THR A 123 8.76 -5.07 -10.66
CA THR A 123 7.87 -3.93 -10.90
C THR A 123 7.69 -3.08 -9.65
N PHE A 124 7.64 -3.70 -8.46
CA PHE A 124 7.59 -2.99 -7.19
C PHE A 124 8.98 -2.47 -6.79
N LEU A 125 9.97 -3.36 -6.75
CA LEU A 125 11.32 -3.02 -6.26
C LEU A 125 12.02 -1.93 -7.09
N SER A 126 11.74 -1.85 -8.38
CA SER A 126 12.37 -0.85 -9.25
C SER A 126 11.88 0.58 -9.01
N GLN A 127 10.72 0.76 -8.36
CA GLN A 127 10.20 2.09 -8.02
C GLN A 127 11.11 2.84 -7.04
N PHE A 128 11.89 2.10 -6.24
CA PHE A 128 12.83 2.68 -5.28
C PHE A 128 14.15 3.10 -5.92
N ASN A 129 14.43 2.73 -7.18
CA ASN A 129 15.72 3.03 -7.79
C ASN A 129 15.81 4.53 -8.13
N GLY A 130 16.73 5.22 -7.46
CA GLY A 130 16.95 6.66 -7.64
C GLY A 130 16.04 7.55 -6.81
N ILE A 131 15.14 6.97 -5.99
CA ILE A 131 14.27 7.75 -5.11
C ILE A 131 15.06 8.29 -3.92
N THR A 132 14.73 9.50 -3.49
CA THR A 132 15.30 10.10 -2.26
C THR A 132 14.48 9.66 -1.05
N ALA A 133 15.16 9.16 -0.01
CA ALA A 133 14.55 8.82 1.27
C ALA A 133 14.37 10.08 2.16
N PRO A 134 13.36 10.13 3.04
CA PRO A 134 12.41 9.05 3.35
C PRO A 134 11.39 8.82 2.22
N VAL A 135 10.90 7.58 2.13
CA VAL A 135 9.89 7.15 1.15
C VAL A 135 8.55 6.85 1.81
N SER A 136 7.46 6.92 1.04
CA SER A 136 6.09 6.66 1.50
C SER A 136 5.27 5.94 0.43
N LEU A 137 4.23 5.21 0.85
CA LEU A 137 3.27 4.63 -0.08
C LEU A 137 2.24 5.69 -0.51
N LYS A 138 1.86 5.72 -1.78
CA LYS A 138 0.75 6.57 -2.26
C LYS A 138 -0.52 6.22 -1.48
N GLY A 139 -1.30 7.24 -1.12
CA GLY A 139 -2.55 7.09 -0.36
C GLY A 139 -2.37 6.86 1.15
N GLN A 140 -1.14 6.76 1.67
CA GLN A 140 -0.89 6.64 3.11
C GLN A 140 -0.55 8.02 3.71
N VAL A 141 -1.35 8.49 4.67
CA VAL A 141 -1.02 9.70 5.45
C VAL A 141 0.07 9.31 6.46
N THR A 142 1.26 9.91 6.36
CA THR A 142 2.35 9.67 7.30
C THR A 142 2.08 10.40 8.62
N ALA A 143 1.81 9.63 9.67
CA ALA A 143 1.73 10.13 11.05
C ALA A 143 3.12 10.26 11.70
N ASP A 144 4.07 10.93 11.05
CA ASP A 144 5.22 11.53 11.77
C ASP A 144 5.97 12.52 10.87
N THR A 145 5.60 13.80 10.95
CA THR A 145 6.52 14.88 10.60
C THR A 145 6.76 15.68 11.86
N SER A 146 7.71 15.22 12.67
CA SER A 146 8.33 16.03 13.72
C SER A 146 8.72 17.38 13.12
N THR A 147 8.03 18.41 13.61
CA THR A 147 8.15 19.80 13.20
C THR A 147 9.56 20.29 13.51
N ALA A 148 10.38 20.44 12.47
CA ALA A 148 11.59 21.23 12.55
C ALA A 148 11.19 22.70 12.60
N ASN A 149 11.31 23.26 13.80
CA ASN A 149 11.21 24.68 14.12
C ASN A 149 12.07 25.51 13.14
N SER A 150 11.47 26.52 12.51
CA SER A 150 12.22 27.62 11.90
C SER A 150 11.70 28.93 12.47
N ASP A 151 12.47 29.45 13.43
CA ASP A 151 12.30 30.79 13.98
C ASP A 151 12.62 31.86 12.93
N GLU A 152 11.79 32.91 12.97
CA GLU A 152 12.04 34.32 12.64
C GLU A 152 12.84 34.71 11.38
N VAL A 153 12.15 35.36 10.43
CA VAL A 153 12.53 36.72 9.96
C VAL A 153 11.27 37.52 9.64
N GLN A 154 11.04 38.61 10.40
CA GLN A 154 10.22 39.75 9.98
C GLN A 154 10.96 40.56 8.91
N THR A 155 10.29 40.99 7.84
CA THR A 155 10.37 42.38 7.37
C THR A 155 9.21 42.75 6.44
N ALA A 156 8.86 44.02 6.47
CA ALA A 156 7.54 44.58 6.19
C ALA A 156 7.35 45.15 4.77
N GLU A 157 6.05 45.28 4.44
CA GLU A 157 5.34 46.33 3.69
C GLU A 157 5.47 46.54 2.16
N THR A 158 4.31 47.02 1.65
CA THR A 158 3.96 47.78 0.43
C THR A 158 3.62 46.94 -0.82
N GLY A 159 2.50 47.12 -1.55
CA GLY A 159 1.34 48.00 -1.49
C GLY A 159 0.66 48.03 -2.89
N SER A 160 -0.68 48.14 -2.91
CA SER A 160 -1.57 48.71 -3.95
C SER A 160 -1.55 48.24 -5.43
N ASP A 161 -2.72 47.76 -5.87
CA ASP A 161 -3.63 48.37 -6.87
C ASP A 161 -3.87 47.76 -8.27
N SER A 162 -5.18 47.78 -8.62
CA SER A 162 -5.85 47.83 -9.95
C SER A 162 -5.59 46.74 -11.00
N ASN A 163 -6.58 45.90 -11.35
CA ASN A 163 -7.73 46.12 -12.25
C ASN A 163 -7.35 46.35 -13.72
N GLU A 164 -7.79 45.48 -14.65
CA GLU A 164 -8.55 45.87 -15.85
C GLU A 164 -9.15 44.64 -16.57
N THR A 165 -10.43 44.80 -16.92
CA THR A 165 -11.31 43.98 -17.74
C THR A 165 -11.05 44.24 -19.23
N MET A 166 -11.26 43.25 -20.11
CA MET A 166 -11.70 43.54 -21.48
C MET A 166 -12.78 42.56 -21.96
N ASP A 167 -13.86 43.20 -22.40
CA ASP A 167 -15.10 42.71 -22.98
C ASP A 167 -14.96 42.61 -24.52
N SER A 168 -15.70 41.67 -25.15
CA SER A 168 -16.11 41.80 -26.55
C SER A 168 -17.26 40.83 -26.86
N GLU A 169 -18.26 41.41 -27.53
CA GLU A 169 -19.66 40.99 -27.65
C GLU A 169 -19.99 40.38 -29.05
N THR A 170 -21.22 39.84 -29.20
CA THR A 170 -22.03 39.56 -30.43
C THR A 170 -21.83 38.21 -31.17
N THR A 171 -22.79 37.44 -31.73
CA THR A 171 -24.22 37.60 -32.12
C THR A 171 -24.86 36.24 -32.52
N ASP A 172 -26.07 35.94 -32.00
CA ASP A 172 -27.38 35.50 -32.58
C ASP A 172 -27.62 34.47 -33.75
N VAL A 173 -28.75 33.73 -33.59
CA VAL A 173 -29.73 33.10 -34.55
C VAL A 173 -29.71 31.57 -34.90
N SER A 174 -30.59 30.82 -34.19
CA SER A 174 -31.79 30.03 -34.63
C SER A 174 -31.80 28.60 -35.28
N THR A 175 -32.60 27.73 -34.61
CA THR A 175 -33.65 26.75 -35.04
C THR A 175 -33.42 25.29 -35.49
N ALA A 176 -34.28 24.43 -34.89
CA ALA A 176 -34.97 23.21 -35.35
C ALA A 176 -34.21 21.87 -35.30
N ASP A 177 -34.79 20.69 -35.07
CA ASP A 177 -36.01 20.11 -34.45
C ASP A 177 -35.84 18.57 -34.64
N SER A 178 -36.61 17.74 -33.92
CA SER A 178 -36.85 16.28 -34.10
C SER A 178 -35.90 15.36 -33.29
N ASP A 179 -36.29 14.73 -32.17
CA ASP A 179 -37.36 13.75 -31.86
C ASP A 179 -36.80 12.32 -31.70
N THR A 180 -37.31 11.64 -30.68
CA THR A 180 -37.44 10.16 -30.49
C THR A 180 -36.51 9.41 -29.52
N THR A 181 -36.91 9.47 -28.23
CA THR A 181 -37.12 8.38 -27.24
C THR A 181 -35.99 7.40 -26.86
N GLU A 182 -35.51 7.54 -25.62
CA GLU A 182 -35.03 6.46 -24.76
C GLU A 182 -36.09 6.06 -23.72
N ASP A 183 -36.08 4.78 -23.36
CA ASP A 183 -36.76 4.17 -22.21
C ASP A 183 -35.69 3.86 -21.16
N THR A 184 -35.63 4.67 -20.09
CA THR A 184 -34.73 4.49 -18.95
C THR A 184 -35.57 4.24 -17.69
N SER A 185 -35.39 3.04 -17.12
CA SER A 185 -35.81 2.69 -15.77
C SER A 185 -34.64 2.94 -14.82
N SER A 186 -34.80 3.91 -13.92
CA SER A 186 -33.86 4.24 -12.84
C SER A 186 -34.00 3.31 -11.64
N THR A 187 -32.88 3.04 -10.96
CA THR A 187 -32.88 2.73 -9.52
C THR A 187 -31.72 3.49 -8.86
N SER A 188 -32.02 4.19 -7.77
CA SER A 188 -31.12 4.99 -6.94
C SER A 188 -30.35 4.14 -5.93
N GLU A 189 -29.07 4.43 -5.65
CA GLU A 189 -28.43 4.05 -4.38
C GLU A 189 -27.57 5.17 -3.80
N THR A 190 -27.74 5.36 -2.50
CA THR A 190 -27.07 6.32 -1.63
C THR A 190 -25.66 5.79 -1.32
N GLY A 191 -24.62 6.38 -1.92
CA GLY A 191 -23.25 5.92 -1.77
C GLY A 191 -22.71 6.15 -0.35
N ASN A 192 -22.39 5.08 0.37
CA ASN A 192 -21.56 5.16 1.56
C ASN A 192 -20.17 5.65 1.15
N ILE A 193 -19.75 6.81 1.66
CA ILE A 193 -18.37 7.27 1.52
C ILE A 193 -17.57 6.66 2.68
N TRP A 194 -16.70 5.69 2.43
CA TRP A 194 -15.77 5.20 3.45
C TRP A 194 -14.52 6.06 3.47
N ALA A 195 -13.98 6.31 4.67
CA ALA A 195 -12.71 6.98 4.82
C ALA A 195 -11.57 6.08 4.32
N ASP A 196 -10.61 6.70 3.65
CA ASP A 196 -9.41 6.02 3.20
C ASP A 196 -8.55 5.60 4.39
N GLY A 197 -7.95 4.43 4.31
CA GLY A 197 -7.13 3.87 5.37
C GLY A 197 -7.09 2.34 5.35
N THR A 198 -6.33 1.77 6.29
CA THR A 198 -6.28 0.34 6.52
C THR A 198 -6.93 0.03 7.86
N TYR A 199 -7.91 -0.87 7.84
CA TYR A 199 -8.75 -1.25 8.97
C TYR A 199 -8.60 -2.74 9.23
N GLU A 200 -8.44 -3.11 10.49
CA GLU A 200 -8.33 -4.51 10.90
C GLU A 200 -9.45 -4.89 11.85
N ALA A 201 -9.99 -6.09 11.67
CA ALA A 201 -10.91 -6.75 12.59
C ALA A 201 -10.47 -8.21 12.78
N GLU A 202 -10.63 -8.72 13.98
CA GLU A 202 -10.33 -10.12 14.30
C GLU A 202 -11.35 -10.66 15.29
N GLU A 203 -11.55 -11.97 15.30
CA GLU A 203 -12.40 -12.60 16.30
C GLU A 203 -11.83 -12.42 17.72
N ALA A 204 -12.72 -12.46 18.71
CA ALA A 204 -12.36 -12.24 20.11
C ALA A 204 -11.58 -13.44 20.69
N GLU A 205 -11.96 -14.65 20.31
CA GLU A 205 -11.46 -15.90 20.87
C GLU A 205 -11.05 -16.86 19.77
N PHE A 206 -10.15 -17.80 20.07
CA PHE A 206 -9.85 -18.91 19.16
C PHE A 206 -11.05 -19.86 19.09
N ASP A 207 -11.33 -20.35 17.88
CA ASP A 207 -12.34 -21.37 17.61
C ASP A 207 -11.96 -22.74 18.20
N ASP A 208 -12.87 -23.71 18.09
CA ASP A 208 -12.65 -25.09 18.55
C ASP A 208 -11.47 -25.80 17.84
N GLN A 209 -11.01 -25.26 16.70
CA GLN A 209 -9.85 -25.75 15.95
C GLN A 209 -8.56 -25.02 16.34
N GLY A 210 -8.61 -24.07 17.27
CA GLY A 210 -7.49 -23.29 17.76
C GLY A 210 -7.06 -22.18 16.81
N TYR A 211 -7.95 -21.69 15.95
CA TYR A 211 -7.72 -20.60 15.01
C TYR A 211 -8.57 -19.38 15.32
N LYS A 212 -8.07 -18.20 14.97
CA LYS A 212 -8.80 -16.94 15.10
C LYS A 212 -8.79 -16.20 13.78
N ASP A 213 -9.96 -15.91 13.22
CA ASP A 213 -10.05 -15.21 11.95
C ASP A 213 -9.68 -13.73 12.10
N LYS A 214 -9.02 -13.20 11.07
CA LYS A 214 -8.63 -11.79 10.95
C LYS A 214 -8.88 -11.31 9.52
N VAL A 215 -9.48 -10.13 9.40
CA VAL A 215 -9.61 -9.39 8.16
C VAL A 215 -8.82 -8.09 8.24
N THR A 216 -7.98 -7.85 7.25
CA THR A 216 -7.36 -6.54 6.98
C THR A 216 -7.98 -5.98 5.71
N LEU A 217 -8.60 -4.79 5.81
CA LEU A 217 -9.28 -4.10 4.72
C LEU A 217 -8.61 -2.75 4.46
N THR A 218 -8.20 -2.49 3.22
CA THR A 218 -7.70 -1.17 2.80
C THR A 218 -8.73 -0.50 1.90
N ILE A 219 -8.96 0.79 2.17
CA ILE A 219 -9.85 1.67 1.42
C ILE A 219 -9.03 2.81 0.83
N GLN A 220 -9.22 3.04 -0.47
CA GLN A 220 -8.60 4.12 -1.23
C GLN A 220 -9.64 4.72 -2.16
N ASP A 221 -9.68 6.05 -2.24
CA ASP A 221 -10.67 6.80 -3.01
C ASP A 221 -12.12 6.37 -2.67
N GLY A 222 -12.36 6.06 -1.39
CA GLY A 222 -13.65 5.59 -0.87
C GLY A 222 -14.08 4.20 -1.34
N LYS A 223 -13.18 3.41 -1.93
CA LYS A 223 -13.42 2.04 -2.41
C LYS A 223 -12.52 1.03 -1.73
N MET A 224 -12.99 -0.20 -1.54
CA MET A 224 -12.14 -1.29 -1.06
C MET A 224 -11.08 -1.59 -2.13
N SER A 225 -9.81 -1.33 -1.81
CA SER A 225 -8.67 -1.57 -2.71
C SER A 225 -7.92 -2.86 -2.38
N GLU A 226 -8.09 -3.36 -1.16
CA GLU A 226 -7.51 -4.63 -0.71
C GLU A 226 -8.36 -5.24 0.41
N VAL A 227 -8.55 -6.55 0.34
CA VAL A 227 -9.13 -7.37 1.40
C VAL A 227 -8.20 -8.55 1.60
N ILE A 228 -7.74 -8.76 2.82
CA ILE A 228 -6.98 -9.93 3.23
C ILE A 228 -7.80 -10.64 4.30
N TRP A 229 -8.17 -11.89 4.05
CA TRP A 229 -8.76 -12.77 5.05
C TRP A 229 -7.77 -13.88 5.38
N ASP A 230 -7.36 -13.92 6.64
CA ASP A 230 -6.51 -14.95 7.20
C ASP A 230 -7.08 -15.46 8.53
N ALA A 231 -6.48 -16.52 9.05
CA ALA A 231 -6.68 -16.93 10.42
C ALA A 231 -5.32 -17.27 11.03
N TYR A 232 -5.17 -17.19 12.35
CA TYR A 232 -3.92 -17.58 13.00
C TYR A 232 -4.15 -18.49 14.19
N ASN A 233 -3.20 -19.38 14.45
CA ASN A 233 -3.25 -20.28 15.60
C ASN A 233 -2.65 -19.63 16.86
N GLU A 234 -2.73 -20.32 18.01
CA GLU A 234 -2.19 -19.82 19.29
C GLU A 234 -0.69 -19.46 19.26
N LYS A 235 0.08 -19.98 18.29
CA LYS A 235 1.50 -19.64 18.10
C LYS A 235 1.70 -18.42 17.20
N GLY A 236 0.63 -17.84 16.67
CA GLY A 236 0.65 -16.77 15.69
C GLY A 236 1.01 -17.23 14.27
N GLU A 237 0.96 -18.54 13.98
CA GLU A 237 1.19 -19.04 12.62
C GLU A 237 -0.07 -18.85 11.79
N LEU A 238 0.08 -18.23 10.61
CA LEU A 238 -1.04 -17.95 9.70
C LEU A 238 -1.52 -19.22 8.98
N LYS A 239 -2.83 -19.41 8.95
CA LYS A 239 -3.52 -20.54 8.33
C LYS A 239 -3.34 -20.52 6.82
N SER A 240 -3.29 -19.34 6.19
CA SER A 240 -2.95 -19.21 4.77
C SER A 240 -1.59 -19.84 4.46
N VAL A 241 -0.53 -19.47 5.20
CA VAL A 241 0.83 -19.98 5.04
C VAL A 241 0.89 -21.48 5.32
N LEU A 242 0.32 -21.92 6.44
CA LEU A 242 0.28 -23.35 6.80
C LEU A 242 -0.43 -24.17 5.72
N SER A 243 -1.49 -23.63 5.10
CA SER A 243 -2.22 -24.32 4.04
C SER A 243 -1.48 -24.36 2.71
N ALA A 244 -0.78 -23.29 2.36
CA ALA A 244 0.07 -23.20 1.18
C ALA A 244 1.24 -24.21 1.25
N ASP A 245 1.84 -24.33 2.43
CA ASP A 245 2.94 -25.25 2.71
C ASP A 245 2.48 -26.71 2.85
N GLY A 246 1.18 -26.98 2.76
CA GLY A 246 0.58 -28.31 2.91
C GLY A 246 0.60 -28.85 4.35
N ILE A 247 0.89 -28.01 5.34
CA ILE A 247 0.88 -28.35 6.77
C ILE A 247 -0.56 -28.38 7.30
N TYR A 248 -1.38 -27.41 6.89
CA TYR A 248 -2.82 -27.40 7.13
C TYR A 248 -3.57 -27.89 5.90
N VAL A 249 -4.18 -29.07 5.98
CA VAL A 249 -4.93 -29.66 4.87
C VAL A 249 -6.39 -29.80 5.27
N MET A 250 -7.25 -28.99 4.65
CA MET A 250 -8.71 -29.08 4.82
C MET A 250 -9.37 -30.05 3.83
N THR A 251 -8.82 -30.18 2.63
CA THR A 251 -9.32 -31.05 1.57
C THR A 251 -8.15 -31.76 0.92
N GLU A 252 -8.31 -33.03 0.60
CA GLU A 252 -7.23 -33.83 -0.02
C GLU A 252 -7.04 -33.50 -1.51
N HIS A 253 -8.11 -33.07 -2.19
CA HIS A 253 -8.14 -32.86 -3.65
C HIS A 253 -8.81 -31.55 -4.08
N GLY A 254 -9.21 -30.71 -3.12
CA GLY A 254 -9.82 -29.40 -3.37
C GLY A 254 -8.81 -28.26 -3.18
N PRO A 255 -9.25 -27.01 -3.40
CA PRO A 255 -8.42 -25.84 -3.15
C PRO A 255 -8.04 -25.76 -1.67
N THR A 256 -6.82 -25.29 -1.40
CA THR A 256 -6.32 -25.01 -0.06
C THR A 256 -7.15 -23.92 0.63
N TRP A 257 -6.99 -23.78 1.96
CA TRP A 257 -7.64 -22.69 2.70
C TRP A 257 -7.25 -21.33 2.11
N GLN A 258 -5.96 -21.13 1.81
CA GLN A 258 -5.44 -19.91 1.20
C GLN A 258 -6.10 -19.60 -0.16
N GLU A 259 -6.17 -20.58 -1.06
CA GLU A 259 -6.77 -20.35 -2.39
C GLU A 259 -8.24 -19.94 -2.28
N GLN A 260 -8.97 -20.56 -1.35
CA GLN A 260 -10.37 -20.20 -1.09
C GLN A 260 -10.49 -18.81 -0.49
N SER A 261 -9.69 -18.45 0.53
CA SER A 261 -9.76 -17.13 1.16
C SER A 261 -9.40 -16.00 0.19
N ILE A 262 -8.40 -16.22 -0.69
CA ILE A 262 -8.05 -15.32 -1.80
C ILE A 262 -9.23 -15.14 -2.76
N ALA A 263 -9.85 -16.23 -3.20
CA ALA A 263 -10.94 -16.16 -4.15
C ALA A 263 -12.14 -15.39 -3.59
N ILE A 264 -12.44 -15.58 -2.29
CA ILE A 264 -13.54 -14.91 -1.59
C ILE A 264 -13.23 -13.43 -1.38
N ALA A 265 -12.02 -13.08 -0.94
CA ALA A 265 -11.59 -11.69 -0.79
C ALA A 265 -11.61 -10.94 -2.14
N ASN A 266 -11.14 -11.56 -3.22
CA ASN A 266 -11.17 -10.99 -4.56
C ASN A 266 -12.60 -10.79 -5.07
N TYR A 267 -13.51 -11.72 -4.79
CA TYR A 267 -14.92 -11.54 -5.14
C TYR A 267 -15.51 -10.31 -4.45
N LEU A 268 -15.24 -10.12 -3.16
CA LEU A 268 -15.67 -8.92 -2.45
C LEU A 268 -15.06 -7.65 -3.05
N LEU A 269 -13.77 -7.67 -3.41
CA LEU A 269 -13.12 -6.55 -4.08
C LEU A 269 -13.76 -6.21 -5.43
N GLU A 270 -14.16 -7.22 -6.20
CA GLU A 270 -14.85 -7.01 -7.47
C GLU A 270 -16.25 -6.40 -7.26
N LYS A 271 -17.00 -6.91 -6.27
CA LYS A 271 -18.40 -6.52 -6.05
C LYS A 271 -18.58 -5.27 -5.20
N GLN A 272 -17.54 -4.89 -4.46
CA GLN A 272 -17.56 -3.77 -3.52
C GLN A 272 -18.69 -3.83 -2.47
N SER A 273 -19.26 -5.02 -2.22
CA SER A 273 -20.35 -5.20 -1.27
C SER A 273 -20.40 -6.64 -0.73
N VAL A 274 -20.55 -6.77 0.58
CA VAL A 274 -20.78 -8.06 1.26
C VAL A 274 -22.16 -8.65 0.97
N ASP A 275 -23.12 -7.82 0.59
CA ASP A 275 -24.47 -8.29 0.26
C ASP A 275 -24.53 -8.95 -1.13
N ALA A 276 -23.43 -8.90 -1.89
CA ALA A 276 -23.30 -9.62 -3.15
C ALA A 276 -23.09 -11.13 -2.96
N PHE A 277 -22.66 -11.57 -1.77
CA PHE A 277 -22.53 -13.00 -1.49
C PHE A 277 -23.91 -13.64 -1.32
N SER A 278 -24.16 -14.69 -2.09
CA SER A 278 -25.24 -15.63 -1.80
C SER A 278 -24.69 -16.74 -0.89
N VAL A 279 -25.24 -16.88 0.31
CA VAL A 279 -24.72 -17.74 1.38
C VAL A 279 -25.80 -18.75 1.82
N SER A 280 -25.41 -20.01 1.96
CA SER A 280 -26.28 -21.10 2.44
C SER A 280 -26.50 -21.04 3.96
N GLU A 281 -27.40 -21.88 4.49
CA GLU A 281 -27.59 -22.03 5.94
C GLU A 281 -26.31 -22.47 6.68
N GLU A 282 -25.39 -23.16 5.99
CA GLU A 282 -24.10 -23.62 6.53
C GLU A 282 -23.00 -22.54 6.43
N GLY A 283 -23.33 -21.34 5.93
CA GLY A 283 -22.36 -20.25 5.77
C GLY A 283 -21.51 -20.34 4.51
N ILE A 284 -21.77 -21.30 3.61
CA ILE A 284 -20.98 -21.49 2.38
C ILE A 284 -21.58 -20.67 1.25
N THR A 285 -20.74 -19.98 0.48
CA THR A 285 -21.18 -19.21 -0.69
C THR A 285 -21.12 -20.02 -1.98
N ASP A 286 -22.14 -19.89 -2.83
CA ASP A 286 -22.14 -20.41 -4.20
C ASP A 286 -21.60 -19.38 -5.22
N SER A 287 -21.36 -18.15 -4.77
CA SER A 287 -20.96 -17.01 -5.61
C SER A 287 -19.49 -17.11 -6.04
N VAL A 288 -18.70 -17.93 -5.34
CA VAL A 288 -17.29 -18.17 -5.62
C VAL A 288 -17.08 -19.66 -5.93
N SER A 289 -16.67 -19.96 -7.16
CA SER A 289 -16.47 -21.34 -7.60
C SER A 289 -15.39 -22.05 -6.77
N GLY A 290 -15.73 -23.21 -6.22
CA GLY A 290 -14.81 -24.02 -5.41
C GLY A 290 -14.72 -23.60 -3.94
N ALA A 291 -15.45 -22.55 -3.52
CA ALA A 291 -15.59 -22.22 -2.11
C ALA A 291 -16.37 -23.31 -1.38
N SER A 292 -15.78 -23.81 -0.31
CA SER A 292 -16.33 -24.87 0.55
C SER A 292 -16.18 -24.54 2.03
N ILE A 293 -15.56 -23.40 2.36
CA ILE A 293 -15.46 -22.87 3.72
C ILE A 293 -16.65 -21.96 4.05
N SER A 294 -17.02 -21.93 5.33
CA SER A 294 -17.96 -20.93 5.85
C SER A 294 -17.34 -19.53 5.74
N ILE A 295 -18.14 -18.55 5.30
CA ILE A 295 -17.73 -17.15 5.15
C ILE A 295 -18.46 -16.20 6.09
N ASN A 296 -19.23 -16.74 7.06
CA ASN A 296 -20.00 -15.91 7.98
C ASN A 296 -19.09 -14.99 8.82
N ASP A 297 -17.99 -15.52 9.34
CA ASP A 297 -17.05 -14.77 10.15
C ASP A 297 -16.31 -13.74 9.30
N PHE A 298 -15.91 -14.11 8.08
CA PHE A 298 -15.38 -13.17 7.08
C PHE A 298 -16.32 -11.98 6.83
N ILE A 299 -17.61 -12.22 6.53
CA ILE A 299 -18.60 -11.17 6.29
C ILE A 299 -18.74 -10.27 7.53
N SER A 300 -18.78 -10.87 8.72
CA SER A 300 -18.90 -10.14 9.98
C SER A 300 -17.69 -9.21 10.20
N LEU A 301 -16.47 -9.72 10.03
CA LEU A 301 -15.24 -8.96 10.22
C LEU A 301 -15.08 -7.85 9.17
N VAL A 302 -15.47 -8.09 7.91
CA VAL A 302 -15.51 -7.04 6.88
C VAL A 302 -16.47 -5.92 7.29
N LYS A 303 -17.69 -6.27 7.75
CA LYS A 303 -18.67 -5.26 8.21
C LYS A 303 -18.12 -4.43 9.37
N GLU A 304 -17.34 -5.04 10.27
CA GLU A 304 -16.66 -4.31 11.34
C GLU A 304 -15.62 -3.33 10.79
N CYS A 305 -14.78 -3.74 9.83
CA CYS A 305 -13.84 -2.85 9.17
C CYS A 305 -14.54 -1.68 8.46
N LEU A 306 -15.62 -1.95 7.73
CA LEU A 306 -16.41 -0.92 7.05
C LEU A 306 -17.09 0.05 8.04
N SER A 307 -17.49 -0.45 9.21
CA SER A 307 -18.02 0.37 10.30
C SER A 307 -16.94 1.31 10.86
N LYS A 308 -15.71 0.81 11.07
CA LYS A 308 -14.55 1.62 11.47
C LYS A 308 -14.17 2.67 10.42
N ALA A 309 -14.42 2.39 9.16
CA ALA A 309 -14.17 3.31 8.05
C ALA A 309 -15.31 4.30 7.78
N ALA A 310 -16.48 4.11 8.40
CA ALA A 310 -17.57 5.05 8.22
C ALA A 310 -17.18 6.43 8.78
N PRO A 311 -17.58 7.54 8.13
CA PRO A 311 -17.29 8.87 8.63
C PRO A 311 -17.95 9.03 9.99
N GLU A 312 -17.19 9.46 11.00
CA GLU A 312 -17.76 9.81 12.30
C GLU A 312 -18.82 10.90 12.07
N THR A 313 -20.09 10.57 12.31
CA THR A 313 -21.12 11.59 12.45
C THR A 313 -20.73 12.46 13.64
N VAL A 314 -20.27 13.68 13.38
CA VAL A 314 -20.11 14.72 14.40
C VAL A 314 -21.51 15.00 14.95
N VAL A 315 -21.87 14.35 16.05
CA VAL A 315 -23.09 14.66 16.78
C VAL A 315 -22.81 15.94 17.57
N GLU A 316 -23.08 17.10 16.96
CA GLU A 316 -23.31 18.31 17.75
C GLU A 316 -24.52 18.05 18.64
N THR A 317 -24.26 18.04 19.94
CA THR A 317 -25.26 18.01 20.99
C THR A 317 -26.00 19.34 21.00
N VAL A 318 -27.13 19.41 20.29
CA VAL A 318 -28.09 20.51 20.47
C VAL A 318 -29.10 20.08 21.53
N GLU A 319 -29.00 20.70 22.70
CA GLU A 319 -29.95 20.56 23.79
C GLU A 319 -31.37 20.94 23.33
N ASN A 320 -32.30 20.01 23.49
CA ASN A 320 -33.71 20.19 23.15
C ASN A 320 -34.46 20.77 24.37
N THR A 321 -35.09 21.94 24.22
CA THR A 321 -36.11 22.47 25.15
C THR A 321 -37.36 22.81 24.35
N SER A 322 -38.51 22.23 24.77
CA SER A 322 -39.94 22.55 24.51
C SER A 322 -40.30 23.37 23.24
N ASP A 323 -41.32 23.01 22.45
CA ASP A 323 -42.68 22.77 22.91
C ASP A 323 -43.54 22.18 21.77
N ASN A 324 -44.56 21.44 22.18
CA ASN A 324 -45.56 20.79 21.33
C ASN A 324 -46.71 21.76 21.02
N THR A 325 -47.10 21.98 19.77
CA THR A 325 -48.51 22.28 19.42
C THR A 325 -48.83 21.91 17.97
N ALA A 326 -49.95 21.19 17.83
CA ALA A 326 -50.56 20.74 16.59
C ALA A 326 -51.11 21.90 15.72
N ASP A 327 -51.17 21.71 14.40
CA ASP A 327 -52.43 21.78 13.64
C ASP A 327 -52.27 21.28 12.19
N THR A 328 -53.30 20.59 11.73
CA THR A 328 -53.60 20.12 10.38
C THR A 328 -53.95 21.25 9.41
N THR A 329 -53.63 21.12 8.11
CA THR A 329 -54.57 21.24 6.96
C THR A 329 -53.87 21.36 5.59
N ASP A 330 -54.27 20.44 4.70
CA ASP A 330 -54.62 20.59 3.28
C ASP A 330 -53.83 21.46 2.28
N SER A 331 -53.34 20.75 1.24
CA SER A 331 -53.69 20.97 -0.19
C SER A 331 -52.71 21.71 -1.12
N ILE A 332 -52.72 21.22 -2.37
CA ILE A 332 -52.30 21.84 -3.66
C ILE A 332 -50.78 21.71 -3.95
N THR A 333 -50.33 20.63 -4.61
CA THR A 333 -50.15 20.41 -6.07
C THR A 333 -49.21 21.39 -6.80
N SER A 334 -48.55 20.84 -7.83
CA SER A 334 -47.73 21.49 -8.89
C SER A 334 -46.26 21.69 -8.50
N ASP A 335 -45.25 21.46 -9.33
CA ASP A 335 -45.06 20.89 -10.66
C ASP A 335 -43.53 20.95 -10.87
N THR A 336 -43.02 20.10 -11.76
CA THR A 336 -41.80 20.29 -12.54
C THR A 336 -40.43 19.90 -11.94
N THR A 337 -39.96 18.82 -12.54
CA THR A 337 -38.62 18.27 -12.66
C THR A 337 -37.57 19.25 -13.20
N LYS A 338 -36.34 19.15 -12.67
CA LYS A 338 -35.10 18.73 -13.36
C LYS A 338 -35.22 18.51 -14.90
N ASP A 339 -34.23 18.76 -15.76
CA ASP A 339 -32.76 18.61 -15.77
C ASP A 339 -32.25 19.53 -16.92
N SER A 340 -31.02 20.05 -17.03
CA SER A 340 -29.66 19.49 -16.90
C SER A 340 -29.33 18.34 -17.85
N GLU A 341 -28.85 18.65 -19.05
CA GLU A 341 -28.04 17.75 -19.89
C GLU A 341 -26.85 18.59 -20.39
N SER A 342 -25.61 18.29 -19.98
CA SER A 342 -24.69 17.23 -20.45
C SER A 342 -24.30 17.37 -21.92
N THR A 343 -23.00 17.58 -22.16
CA THR A 343 -22.33 17.12 -23.38
C THR A 343 -20.97 16.54 -23.03
N THR A 344 -20.82 15.29 -23.40
CA THR A 344 -19.63 14.44 -23.49
C THR A 344 -18.53 15.07 -24.36
N SER A 345 -17.27 14.88 -23.98
CA SER A 345 -16.10 15.12 -24.83
C SER A 345 -15.34 13.83 -25.11
N GLU A 346 -14.76 13.83 -26.30
CA GLU A 346 -14.24 12.73 -27.08
C GLU A 346 -12.82 12.32 -26.66
N VAL A 347 -12.49 11.06 -26.95
CA VAL A 347 -11.26 10.35 -26.63
C VAL A 347 -10.08 10.91 -27.44
N THR A 348 -8.98 11.26 -26.77
CA THR A 348 -7.65 11.24 -27.40
C THR A 348 -6.61 10.80 -26.38
N SER A 349 -6.02 9.64 -26.66
CA SER A 349 -4.91 9.02 -25.95
C SER A 349 -3.74 9.97 -25.78
N THR A 350 -3.41 10.30 -24.52
CA THR A 350 -2.13 10.89 -24.14
C THR A 350 -1.63 10.14 -22.90
N GLU A 351 -0.38 9.71 -22.96
CA GLU A 351 0.35 9.03 -21.91
C GLU A 351 0.27 9.83 -20.59
N GLU A 352 -0.33 9.25 -19.55
CA GLU A 352 -0.31 9.84 -18.22
C GLU A 352 1.06 9.59 -17.57
N ASP A 353 1.92 10.60 -17.69
CA ASP A 353 3.05 10.84 -16.80
C ASP A 353 2.49 11.12 -15.39
N SER A 354 2.48 10.09 -14.53
CA SER A 354 2.07 10.23 -13.14
C SER A 354 3.11 11.04 -12.38
N SER A 355 2.89 12.35 -12.30
CA SER A 355 3.61 13.29 -11.42
C SER A 355 3.57 12.79 -9.97
N THR A 356 4.56 11.99 -9.60
CA THR A 356 4.73 11.44 -8.25
C THR A 356 5.47 12.48 -7.42
N ALA A 357 4.89 12.90 -6.29
CA ALA A 357 5.60 13.76 -5.35
C ALA A 357 6.91 13.06 -4.89
N PRO A 358 8.01 13.79 -4.66
CA PRO A 358 9.30 13.18 -4.36
C PRO A 358 9.19 12.24 -3.15
N GLY A 359 9.65 10.99 -3.30
CA GLY A 359 9.63 9.99 -2.23
C GLY A 359 8.39 9.09 -2.19
N GLN A 360 7.41 9.25 -3.08
CA GLN A 360 6.25 8.34 -3.12
C GLN A 360 6.47 7.14 -4.05
N VAL A 361 5.97 5.98 -3.65
CA VAL A 361 5.92 4.75 -4.46
C VAL A 361 4.53 4.11 -4.37
N ASP A 362 4.16 3.36 -5.38
CA ASP A 362 2.94 2.55 -5.38
C ASP A 362 3.14 1.32 -4.48
N ALA A 363 2.14 1.06 -3.64
CA ALA A 363 2.05 -0.21 -2.93
C ALA A 363 1.81 -1.36 -3.91
N VAL A 364 2.21 -2.56 -3.52
CA VAL A 364 1.77 -3.77 -4.22
C VAL A 364 0.31 -4.03 -3.87
N SER A 365 -0.55 -4.09 -4.91
CA SER A 365 -1.96 -4.42 -4.74
C SER A 365 -2.12 -5.82 -4.13
N GLY A 366 -2.85 -5.90 -3.01
CA GLY A 366 -3.00 -7.13 -2.22
C GLY A 366 -1.83 -7.42 -1.26
N ALA A 367 -0.89 -6.49 -1.11
CA ALA A 367 0.24 -6.59 -0.20
C ALA A 367 0.58 -5.24 0.48
N THR A 368 -0.42 -4.47 0.92
CA THR A 368 -0.19 -3.14 1.53
C THR A 368 0.67 -3.24 2.80
N VAL A 369 0.43 -4.25 3.65
CA VAL A 369 1.19 -4.46 4.89
C VAL A 369 2.65 -4.79 4.58
N SER A 370 2.89 -5.71 3.65
CA SER A 370 4.23 -6.11 3.20
C SER A 370 4.96 -4.96 2.51
N SER A 371 4.25 -4.17 1.69
CA SER A 371 4.76 -2.96 1.04
C SER A 371 5.18 -1.91 2.08
N THR A 372 4.37 -1.75 3.13
CA THR A 372 4.66 -0.83 4.24
C THR A 372 5.92 -1.28 5.00
N ALA A 373 6.08 -2.58 5.24
CA ALA A 373 7.27 -3.13 5.87
C ALA A 373 8.56 -2.85 5.08
N VAL A 374 8.48 -2.90 3.74
CA VAL A 374 9.59 -2.53 2.85
C VAL A 374 9.92 -1.04 2.97
N VAL A 375 8.92 -0.17 2.90
CA VAL A 375 9.09 1.29 3.10
C VAL A 375 9.71 1.61 4.47
N ASN A 376 9.21 0.97 5.54
CA ASN A 376 9.74 1.13 6.88
C ASN A 376 11.21 0.69 6.99
N GLY A 377 11.57 -0.41 6.31
CA GLY A 377 12.96 -0.88 6.25
C GLY A 377 13.88 0.13 5.58
N ILE A 378 13.45 0.72 4.46
CA ILE A 378 14.19 1.77 3.74
C ILE A 378 14.39 3.00 4.63
N ASN A 379 13.32 3.49 5.27
CA ASN A 379 13.37 4.67 6.11
C ASN A 379 14.22 4.46 7.37
N GLN A 380 14.19 3.25 7.93
CA GLN A 380 15.04 2.88 9.06
C GLN A 380 16.52 2.83 8.65
N ALA A 381 16.84 2.26 7.48
CA ALA A 381 18.20 2.25 6.95
C ALA A 381 18.73 3.66 6.68
N HIS A 382 17.90 4.54 6.10
CA HIS A 382 18.23 5.94 5.86
C HIS A 382 18.55 6.67 7.17
N SER A 383 17.66 6.55 8.16
CA SER A 383 17.83 7.15 9.48
C SER A 383 19.09 6.63 10.18
N PHE A 384 19.36 5.32 10.09
CA PHE A 384 20.60 4.72 10.59
C PHE A 384 21.85 5.35 9.96
N ILE A 385 21.90 5.48 8.63
CA ILE A 385 23.05 6.11 7.95
C ILE A 385 23.20 7.58 8.40
N LYS A 386 22.11 8.32 8.42
CA LYS A 386 22.11 9.75 8.72
C LYS A 386 22.50 10.04 10.17
N ASP A 387 21.89 9.34 11.12
CA ASP A 387 21.94 9.73 12.53
C ASP A 387 23.00 8.96 13.31
N PHE A 388 23.39 7.76 12.85
CA PHE A 388 24.38 6.94 13.53
C PHE A 388 25.70 6.87 12.76
N VAL A 389 25.67 6.55 11.46
CA VAL A 389 26.91 6.32 10.71
C VAL A 389 27.67 7.62 10.47
N LYS A 390 26.97 8.70 10.07
CA LYS A 390 27.60 9.98 9.75
C LYS A 390 27.94 10.84 10.97
N ASN A 391 27.40 10.52 12.14
CA ASN A 391 27.68 11.22 13.38
C ASN A 391 28.83 10.58 14.18
N LYS A 392 29.44 9.51 13.67
CA LYS A 392 30.71 8.93 14.12
C LYS A 392 31.86 9.49 13.31
#